data_AF-A0A640TRM6-F1
#
_entry.id   AF-A0A640TRM6-F1
#
_cell.length_a   1.000
_cell.length_b   1.000
_cell.length_c   1.000
_cell.angle_alpha   90.00
_cell.angle_beta   90.00
_cell.angle_gamma   90.00
#
_symmetry.space_group_name_H-M   'P 1'
#
loop_
_entity.id
_entity.type
_entity.pdbx_description
1 polymer ?
#
loop_
_entity_poly.entity_id
_entity_poly.type
_entity_poly.pdbx_seq_one_letter_code
_entity_poly.pdbx_strand_id
1 'polypeptide(L)'
;MGGYFKVEADDLSRLLKDLHDSQENMRKALGALKDVGPKSTGAEALDNACDEFHDSWDNAIKKIADGTQAIEEKLKQTKSNYEAVEHALRDAFNKGSK
;
A
#
# COMPACT_ATOMS: atom_id res chain seq x y z
N MET A 1 -3.64 28.25 0.91
CA MET A 1 -2.47 27.35 0.75
C MET A 1 -2.57 26.13 1.68
N GLY A 2 -2.59 26.27 3.01
CA GLY A 2 -2.59 25.11 3.92
C GLY A 2 -3.83 24.18 3.91
N GLY A 3 -5.00 24.67 3.52
CA GLY A 3 -6.24 23.86 3.47
C GLY A 3 -6.28 22.83 2.33
N TYR A 4 -5.65 23.13 1.19
CA TYR A 4 -5.62 22.24 0.03
C TYR A 4 -4.68 21.04 0.27
N PHE A 5 -3.53 21.29 0.90
CA PHE A 5 -2.55 20.26 1.27
C PHE A 5 -3.06 19.27 2.31
N LYS A 6 -3.90 19.72 3.25
CA LYS A 6 -4.51 18.81 4.24
C LYS A 6 -5.43 17.79 3.56
N VAL A 7 -6.19 18.23 2.56
CA VAL A 7 -7.07 17.36 1.77
C VAL A 7 -6.24 16.36 0.97
N GLU A 8 -5.16 16.79 0.31
CA GLU A 8 -4.27 15.88 -0.43
C GLU A 8 -3.61 14.83 0.48
N ALA A 9 -3.18 15.22 1.69
CA ALA A 9 -2.60 14.28 2.66
C ALA A 9 -3.64 13.27 3.18
N ASP A 10 -4.87 13.71 3.40
CA ASP A 10 -5.97 12.84 3.83
C ASP A 10 -6.38 11.86 2.72
N ASP A 11 -6.45 12.32 1.47
CA ASP A 11 -6.77 11.48 0.30
C ASP A 11 -5.67 10.45 0.02
N LEU A 12 -4.39 10.82 0.18
CA LEU A 12 -3.27 9.89 0.09
C LEU A 12 -3.30 8.84 1.21
N SER A 13 -3.69 9.23 2.42
CA SER A 13 -3.84 8.30 3.55
C SER A 13 -4.98 7.31 3.32
N ARG A 14 -6.08 7.75 2.68
CA ARG A 14 -7.17 6.87 2.25
C ARG A 14 -6.72 5.90 1.17
N LEU A 15 -6.01 6.38 0.15
CA LEU A 15 -5.49 5.53 -0.92
C LEU A 15 -4.57 4.42 -0.38
N LEU A 16 -3.69 4.75 0.57
CA LEU A 16 -2.84 3.77 1.23
C LEU A 16 -3.65 2.70 1.98
N LYS A 17 -4.69 3.13 2.69
CA LYS A 17 -5.59 2.20 3.39
C LYS A 17 -6.30 1.27 2.42
N ASP A 18 -6.85 1.80 1.33
CA ASP A 18 -7.56 1.02 0.32
C ASP A 18 -6.65 -0.02 -0.36
N LEU A 19 -5.38 0.34 -0.61
CA LEU A 19 -4.37 -0.58 -1.14
C LEU A 19 -4.04 -1.71 -0.15
N HIS A 20 -3.90 -1.39 1.14
CA HIS A 20 -3.65 -2.38 2.18
C HIS A 20 -4.84 -3.34 2.35
N ASP A 21 -6.06 -2.82 2.38
CA ASP A 21 -7.29 -3.62 2.47
C ASP A 21 -7.45 -4.54 1.24
N SER A 22 -7.12 -4.04 0.04
CA SER A 22 -7.09 -4.82 -1.20
C SER A 22 -6.09 -5.97 -1.14
N GLN A 23 -4.87 -5.70 -0.63
CA GLN A 23 -3.85 -6.72 -0.41
C GLN A 23 -4.33 -7.82 0.55
N GLU A 24 -4.94 -7.44 1.68
CA GLU A 24 -5.43 -8.39 2.67
C GLU A 24 -6.56 -9.26 2.11
N ASN A 25 -7.49 -8.66 1.36
CA ASN A 25 -8.57 -9.38 0.69
C ASN A 25 -8.06 -10.40 -0.34
N MET A 26 -7.05 -10.02 -1.13
CA MET A 26 -6.43 -10.96 -2.08
C MET A 26 -5.73 -12.11 -1.37
N ARG A 27 -5.02 -11.86 -0.26
CA ARG A 27 -4.41 -12.93 0.56
C ARG A 27 -5.46 -13.90 1.11
N LYS A 28 -6.60 -13.39 1.59
CA LYS A 28 -7.72 -14.22 2.07
C LYS A 28 -8.31 -15.08 0.96
N ALA A 29 -8.51 -14.52 -0.22
CA ALA A 29 -9.03 -15.25 -1.38
C ALA A 29 -8.08 -16.38 -1.83
N LEU A 30 -6.76 -16.14 -1.83
CA LEU A 30 -5.77 -17.18 -2.10
C LEU A 30 -5.74 -18.29 -1.04
N GLY A 31 -5.85 -17.92 0.24
CA GLY A 31 -5.99 -18.90 1.33
C GLY A 31 -7.20 -19.80 1.13
N ALA A 32 -8.35 -19.21 0.80
CA ALA A 32 -9.57 -19.95 0.51
C ALA A 32 -9.43 -20.87 -0.71
N LEU A 33 -8.76 -20.43 -1.78
CA LEU A 33 -8.47 -21.28 -2.95
C LEU A 33 -7.59 -22.47 -2.60
N LYS A 34 -6.59 -22.28 -1.72
CA LYS A 34 -5.73 -23.36 -1.23
C LYS A 34 -6.50 -24.39 -0.40
N ASP A 35 -7.42 -23.93 0.44
CA ASP A 35 -8.27 -24.80 1.26
C ASP A 35 -9.27 -25.60 0.41
N VAL A 36 -9.65 -25.09 -0.76
CA VAL A 36 -10.52 -25.78 -1.72
C VAL A 36 -9.73 -26.75 -2.62
N GLY A 37 -8.46 -26.46 -2.95
CA GLY A 37 -7.53 -27.40 -3.61
C GLY A 37 -6.88 -28.40 -2.64
N PRO A 38 -5.74 -29.01 -2.97
CA PRO A 38 -5.49 -30.23 -3.76
C PRO A 38 -6.14 -31.54 -3.23
N LYS A 39 -6.99 -31.47 -2.20
CA LYS A 39 -7.55 -32.68 -1.55
C LYS A 39 -8.98 -33.05 -1.98
N SER A 40 -9.65 -32.23 -2.80
CA SER A 40 -11.09 -32.38 -3.06
C SER A 40 -11.47 -32.70 -4.51
N THR A 41 -10.65 -32.34 -5.50
CA THR A 41 -11.03 -32.36 -6.93
C THR A 41 -10.60 -33.61 -7.71
N GLY A 42 -9.51 -34.27 -7.30
CA GLY A 42 -9.08 -35.57 -7.84
C GLY A 42 -8.50 -35.55 -9.27
N ALA A 43 -8.26 -34.36 -9.85
CA ALA A 43 -7.72 -34.20 -11.20
C ALA A 43 -6.34 -33.52 -11.14
N GLU A 44 -5.29 -34.29 -11.40
CA GLU A 44 -3.88 -33.87 -11.29
C GLU A 44 -3.53 -32.61 -12.11
N ALA A 45 -4.18 -32.41 -13.26
CA ALA A 45 -4.02 -31.20 -14.08
C ALA A 45 -4.69 -29.95 -13.45
N LEU A 46 -5.81 -30.13 -12.73
CA LEU A 46 -6.48 -29.05 -12.03
C LEU A 46 -5.72 -28.69 -10.75
N ASP A 47 -5.14 -29.69 -10.08
CA ASP A 47 -4.32 -29.47 -8.89
C ASP A 47 -3.03 -28.70 -9.24
N ASN A 48 -2.33 -29.08 -10.32
CA ASN A 48 -1.16 -28.32 -10.81
C ASN A 48 -1.51 -26.89 -11.24
N ALA A 49 -2.64 -26.69 -11.91
CA ALA A 49 -3.09 -25.35 -12.32
C ALA A 49 -3.45 -24.47 -11.12
N CYS A 50 -4.04 -25.04 -10.07
CA CYS A 50 -4.31 -24.35 -8.80
C CYS A 50 -3.03 -23.96 -8.07
N ASP A 51 -2.02 -24.83 -8.06
CA ASP A 51 -0.71 -24.55 -7.43
C ASP A 51 0.04 -23.45 -8.20
N GLU A 52 0.14 -23.53 -9.53
CA GLU A 52 0.77 -22.47 -10.35
C GLU A 52 0.02 -21.14 -10.21
N PHE A 53 -1.32 -21.17 -10.17
CA PHE A 53 -2.13 -19.99 -9.95
C PHE A 53 -1.84 -19.38 -8.57
N HIS A 54 -1.75 -20.21 -7.53
CA HIS A 54 -1.43 -19.76 -6.19
C HIS A 54 -0.07 -19.07 -6.13
N ASP A 55 0.98 -19.71 -6.64
CA ASP A 55 2.35 -19.18 -6.58
C ASP A 55 2.51 -17.88 -7.38
N SER A 56 1.91 -17.83 -8.57
CA SER A 56 1.91 -16.63 -9.42
C SER A 56 1.20 -15.46 -8.74
N TRP A 57 0.06 -15.72 -8.11
CA TRP A 57 -0.70 -14.70 -7.40
C TRP A 57 -0.08 -14.28 -6.08
N ASP A 58 0.55 -15.18 -5.31
CA ASP A 58 1.29 -14.80 -4.10
C ASP A 58 2.46 -13.86 -4.45
N ASN A 59 3.16 -14.13 -5.56
CA ASN A 59 4.19 -13.23 -6.08
C ASN A 59 3.61 -11.86 -6.51
N ALA A 60 2.48 -11.86 -7.23
CA ALA A 60 1.82 -10.61 -7.62
C ALA A 60 1.38 -9.78 -6.39
N ILE A 61 0.82 -10.42 -5.37
CA ILE A 61 0.43 -9.77 -4.12
C ILE A 61 1.64 -9.20 -3.39
N LYS A 62 2.78 -9.92 -3.34
CA LYS A 62 4.03 -9.40 -2.77
C LYS A 62 4.49 -8.15 -3.51
N LYS A 63 4.51 -8.16 -4.84
CA LYS A 63 4.89 -6.97 -5.63
C LYS A 63 3.96 -5.77 -5.38
N ILE A 64 2.66 -6.00 -5.25
CA ILE A 64 1.69 -4.95 -4.90
C ILE A 64 1.97 -4.40 -3.50
N ALA A 65 2.31 -5.28 -2.55
CA ALA A 65 2.69 -4.89 -1.19
C ALA A 65 3.95 -4.01 -1.18
N ASP A 66 5.02 -4.47 -1.84
CA ASP A 66 6.29 -3.76 -1.94
C ASP A 66 6.11 -2.39 -2.60
N GLY A 67 5.32 -2.33 -3.68
CA GLY A 67 4.98 -1.08 -4.35
C GLY A 67 4.20 -0.12 -3.46
N THR A 68 3.21 -0.64 -2.71
CA THR A 68 2.42 0.16 -1.76
C THR A 68 3.30 0.70 -0.64
N GLN A 69 4.20 -0.12 -0.09
CA GLN A 69 5.14 0.30 0.95
C GLN A 69 6.11 1.38 0.45
N ALA A 70 6.64 1.23 -0.77
CA ALA A 70 7.49 2.25 -1.39
C ALA A 70 6.76 3.58 -1.60
N ILE A 71 5.48 3.53 -1.95
CA ILE A 71 4.63 4.73 -2.05
C ILE A 71 4.45 5.36 -0.67
N GLU A 72 4.14 4.57 0.36
CA GLU A 72 3.99 5.03 1.74
C GLU A 72 5.25 5.76 2.25
N GLU A 73 6.43 5.18 2.02
CA GLU A 73 7.70 5.76 2.43
C GLU A 73 7.96 7.12 1.76
N LYS A 74 7.73 7.20 0.45
CA LYS A 74 7.88 8.46 -0.30
C LYS A 74 6.90 9.52 0.21
N LEU A 75 5.66 9.14 0.51
CA LEU A 75 4.66 10.07 1.05
C LEU A 75 5.05 10.59 2.43
N LYS A 76 5.54 9.72 3.33
CA LYS A 76 6.09 10.14 4.62
C LYS A 76 7.24 11.13 4.45
N GLN A 77 8.13 10.87 3.50
CA GLN A 77 9.26 11.74 3.22
C GLN A 77 8.81 13.09 2.64
N THR A 78 7.85 13.11 1.72
CA THR A 78 7.25 14.34 1.19
C THR A 78 6.62 15.17 2.31
N LYS A 79 5.84 14.53 3.20
CA LYS A 79 5.23 15.20 4.36
C LYS A 79 6.30 15.80 5.28
N SER A 80 7.33 15.04 5.62
CA SER A 80 8.41 15.50 6.50
C SER A 80 9.19 16.67 5.90
N ASN A 81 9.52 16.61 4.61
CA ASN A 81 10.17 17.71 3.91
C ASN A 81 9.31 18.97 3.94
N TYR A 82 8.00 18.83 3.78
CA TYR A 82 7.07 19.96 3.82
C TYR A 82 6.98 20.58 5.22
N GLU A 83 6.87 19.77 6.27
CA GLU A 83 6.87 20.23 7.66
C GLU A 83 8.17 20.98 7.98
N ALA A 84 9.31 20.49 7.50
CA ALA A 84 10.61 21.15 7.66
C ALA A 84 10.66 22.52 6.94
N VAL A 85 10.14 22.61 5.71
CA VAL A 85 10.07 23.88 4.95
C VAL A 85 9.15 24.88 5.64
N GLU A 86 7.99 24.46 6.11
CA GLU A 86 7.04 25.32 6.82
C GLU A 86 7.64 25.85 8.13
N HIS A 87 8.32 24.99 8.89
CA HIS A 87 9.07 25.39 10.09
C HIS A 87 10.17 26.41 9.76
N ALA A 88 10.97 26.16 8.73
CA ALA A 88 12.03 27.06 8.30
C ALA A 88 11.49 28.43 7.86
N LEU A 89 10.37 28.45 7.11
CA LEU A 89 9.68 29.68 6.72
C LEU A 89 9.19 30.44 7.94
N ARG A 90 8.53 29.75 8.88
CA ARG A 90 7.99 30.35 10.11
C ARG A 90 9.10 30.96 10.97
N ASP A 91 10.22 30.26 11.11
CA ASP A 91 11.39 30.74 11.84
C ASP A 91 12.05 31.94 11.15
N ALA A 92 12.12 31.94 9.81
CA ALA A 92 12.64 33.07 9.04
C ALA A 92 11.78 34.32 9.21
N PHE A 93 10.45 34.18 9.13
CA PHE A 93 9.52 35.29 9.38
C PHE A 93 9.60 35.81 10.82
N ASN A 94 9.71 34.93 11.82
CA ASN A 94 9.85 35.33 13.21
C ASN A 94 11.19 36.05 13.49
N LYS A 95 12.27 35.69 12.78
CA LYS A 95 13.56 36.37 12.88
C LYS A 95 13.58 37.72 12.16
N GLY A 96 12.88 37.86 11.04
CA GLY A 96 12.76 39.13 10.30
C GLY A 96 11.75 40.12 10.89
N SER A 97 10.94 39.68 11.85
CA SER A 97 9.96 40.50 12.58
C SER A 97 10.54 41.22 13.82
N LYS A 98 11.85 41.10 14.08
CA LYS A 98 12.58 41.83 15.13
C LYS A 98 13.52 42.84 14.49
#